data_AF-A0A2A4RKN8-F1
#
_entry.id   AF-A0A2A4RKN8-F1
#
_cell.length_a   1.000
_cell.length_b   1.000
_cell.length_c   1.000
_cell.angle_alpha   90.00
_cell.angle_beta   90.00
_cell.angle_gamma   90.00
#
_symmetry.space_group_name_H-M   'P 1'
#
loop_
_entity.id
_entity.type
_entity.pdbx_description
1 polymer ?
#
loop_
_entity_poly.entity_id
_entity_poly.type
_entity_poly.pdbx_seq_one_letter_code
_entity_poly.pdbx_strand_id
1 'polypeptide(L)'
;MIALASLVILGIVAQWFAWRLKIPAILPLILIGLIGGPISTLFTADSTKLIEPIWNGVEGLFPGESLFYFVSLSISIILFEGSLTLRKKEIKNVGTSISKLITVGALITFIVAGISARYIFNTSWEISFLFSALIIVTGPTVINPILRNIPLKRDVSTILKWEGILIDPIGALVAVLVFEFISVEEGHAFTKTVFLEFGKIILFGFTLGFTFGLGLIKIVKNQLIPHYLLNVVTLASVLSVFVLSDSFAHESGLLAVVVMGMVVGNADIPNIKELLYFKESLSVLLISILFILLSANIDMSDLYAIYNWKTVILFTVVIVIIRPLSVFVSTYKSSLNTNEKLFTEDKINKIINPTPA
;
A
#
# COMPACT_ATOMS: atom_id res chain seq x y z
N MET A 1 -9.67 -3.16 -26.16
CA MET A 1 -10.90 -3.71 -25.52
C MET A 1 -10.68 -5.11 -24.96
N ILE A 2 -10.20 -6.08 -25.75
CA ILE A 2 -9.95 -7.46 -25.30
C ILE A 2 -8.97 -7.50 -24.12
N ALA A 3 -7.83 -6.80 -24.23
CA ALA A 3 -6.85 -6.74 -23.14
C ALA A 3 -7.45 -6.21 -21.82
N LEU A 4 -8.19 -5.09 -21.84
CA LEU A 4 -8.88 -4.55 -20.65
C LEU A 4 -9.91 -5.51 -20.07
N ALA A 5 -10.75 -6.14 -20.90
CA ALA A 5 -11.73 -7.12 -20.45
C ALA A 5 -11.04 -8.36 -19.86
N SER A 6 -9.94 -8.82 -20.47
CA SER A 6 -9.16 -9.95 -19.99
C SER A 6 -8.53 -9.67 -18.62
N LEU A 7 -8.05 -8.44 -18.36
CA LEU A 7 -7.52 -8.07 -17.04
C LEU A 7 -8.58 -8.22 -15.94
N VAL A 8 -9.79 -7.75 -16.19
CA VAL A 8 -10.89 -7.87 -15.24
C VAL A 8 -11.25 -9.34 -15.02
N ILE A 9 -11.42 -10.11 -16.10
CA ILE A 9 -11.80 -11.53 -16.03
C ILE A 9 -10.72 -12.34 -15.31
N LEU A 10 -9.46 -12.19 -15.72
CA LEU A 10 -8.32 -12.87 -15.10
C LEU A 10 -8.18 -12.49 -13.63
N GLY A 11 -8.39 -11.22 -13.29
CA GLY A 11 -8.39 -10.75 -11.90
C GLY A 11 -9.43 -11.47 -11.03
N ILE A 12 -10.67 -11.60 -11.51
CA ILE A 12 -11.72 -12.31 -10.77
C ILE A 12 -11.44 -13.81 -10.69
N VAL A 13 -10.96 -14.43 -11.78
CA VAL A 13 -10.56 -15.85 -11.78
C VAL A 13 -9.42 -16.09 -10.77
N ALA A 14 -8.43 -15.19 -10.71
CA ALA A 14 -7.33 -15.25 -9.76
C ALA A 14 -7.82 -15.21 -8.31
N GLN A 15 -8.75 -14.29 -8.01
CA GLN A 15 -9.34 -14.18 -6.68
C GLN A 15 -10.16 -15.39 -6.30
N TRP A 16 -10.95 -15.92 -7.24
CA TRP A 16 -11.72 -17.14 -7.02
C TRP A 16 -10.80 -18.33 -6.73
N PHE A 17 -9.71 -18.46 -7.49
CA PHE A 17 -8.69 -19.48 -7.27
C PHE A 17 -8.00 -19.32 -5.91
N ALA A 18 -7.66 -18.09 -5.53
CA ALA A 18 -7.08 -17.77 -4.22
C ALA A 18 -7.99 -18.19 -3.06
N TRP A 19 -9.28 -17.86 -3.18
CA TRP A 19 -10.30 -18.26 -2.20
C TRP A 19 -10.41 -19.79 -2.11
N ARG A 20 -10.41 -20.49 -3.26
CA ARG A 20 -10.50 -21.95 -3.30
C ARG A 20 -9.31 -22.62 -2.62
N LEU A 21 -8.11 -22.07 -2.80
CA LEU A 21 -6.87 -22.57 -2.18
C LEU A 21 -6.60 -22.00 -0.79
N LYS A 22 -7.44 -21.09 -0.28
CA LYS A 22 -7.24 -20.37 0.99
C LYS A 22 -5.89 -19.65 1.09
N ILE A 23 -5.39 -19.14 -0.02
CA ILE A 23 -4.15 -18.34 -0.10
C ILE A 23 -4.49 -16.85 -0.31
N PRO A 24 -3.59 -15.92 0.04
CA PRO A 24 -3.77 -14.50 -0.26
C PRO A 24 -3.91 -14.25 -1.77
N ALA A 25 -4.93 -13.48 -2.18
CA ALA A 25 -5.25 -13.23 -3.59
C ALA A 25 -4.14 -12.55 -4.40
N ILE A 26 -3.25 -11.83 -3.74
CA ILE A 26 -2.13 -11.15 -4.37
C ILE A 26 -1.17 -12.13 -5.04
N LEU A 27 -1.00 -13.34 -4.48
CA LEU A 27 -0.10 -14.34 -5.06
C LEU A 27 -0.52 -14.78 -6.47
N PRO A 28 -1.77 -15.28 -6.71
CA PRO A 28 -2.19 -15.62 -8.06
C PRO A 28 -2.29 -14.40 -8.98
N LEU A 29 -2.61 -13.20 -8.47
CA LEU A 29 -2.64 -11.97 -9.27
C LEU A 29 -1.25 -11.63 -9.83
N ILE A 30 -0.21 -11.67 -8.98
CA ILE A 30 1.18 -11.44 -9.40
C ILE A 30 1.62 -12.51 -10.40
N LEU A 31 1.32 -13.78 -10.13
CA LEU A 31 1.67 -14.87 -11.05
C LEU A 31 1.05 -14.68 -12.43
N ILE A 32 -0.23 -14.33 -12.50
CA ILE A 32 -0.91 -14.05 -13.78
C ILE A 32 -0.27 -12.86 -14.49
N GLY A 33 0.06 -11.79 -13.77
CA GLY A 33 0.76 -10.64 -14.35
C GLY A 33 2.16 -10.98 -14.86
N LEU A 34 2.95 -11.75 -14.11
CA LEU A 34 4.29 -12.20 -14.54
C LEU A 34 4.23 -13.12 -15.77
N ILE A 35 3.26 -14.06 -15.78
CA ILE A 35 3.03 -14.97 -16.92
C ILE A 35 2.59 -14.18 -18.14
N GLY A 36 1.66 -13.24 -17.98
CA GLY A 36 1.14 -12.40 -19.07
C GLY A 36 2.11 -11.30 -19.53
N GLY A 37 3.04 -10.87 -18.69
CA GLY A 37 4.04 -9.85 -19.02
C GLY A 37 5.40 -10.47 -19.38
N PRO A 38 6.42 -10.37 -18.52
CA PRO A 38 7.80 -10.71 -18.87
C PRO A 38 7.98 -12.17 -19.31
N ILE A 39 7.32 -13.14 -18.67
CA ILE A 39 7.50 -14.56 -18.99
C ILE A 39 6.92 -14.90 -20.36
N SER A 40 5.86 -14.22 -20.79
CA SER A 40 5.27 -14.46 -22.12
C SER A 40 6.24 -14.19 -23.26
N THR A 41 7.20 -13.28 -23.07
CA THR A 41 8.24 -12.99 -24.07
C THR A 41 9.09 -14.21 -24.44
N LEU A 42 9.17 -15.22 -23.56
CA LEU A 42 9.92 -16.45 -23.81
C LEU A 42 9.20 -17.44 -24.74
N PHE A 43 7.88 -17.33 -24.86
CA PHE A 43 7.04 -18.26 -25.63
C PHE A 43 6.31 -17.60 -26.81
N THR A 44 6.31 -16.26 -26.89
CA THR A 44 5.76 -15.50 -28.02
C THR A 44 6.79 -15.39 -29.14
N ALA A 45 6.38 -15.63 -30.39
CA ALA A 45 7.27 -15.62 -31.57
C ALA A 45 8.01 -14.28 -31.76
N ASP A 46 7.36 -13.17 -31.41
CA ASP A 46 7.87 -11.81 -31.60
C ASP A 46 8.53 -11.23 -30.34
N SER A 47 8.74 -12.04 -29.29
CA SER A 47 9.25 -11.60 -27.97
C SER A 47 8.42 -10.49 -27.31
N THR A 48 7.15 -10.34 -27.68
CA THR A 48 6.22 -9.35 -27.13
C THR A 48 5.52 -9.88 -25.89
N LYS A 49 5.13 -8.96 -25.00
CA LYS A 49 4.31 -9.27 -23.82
C LYS A 49 2.85 -9.48 -24.26
N LEU A 50 2.19 -10.52 -23.73
CA LEU A 50 0.75 -10.73 -23.95
C LEU A 50 -0.11 -9.63 -23.31
N ILE A 51 0.36 -9.12 -22.18
CA ILE A 51 -0.19 -7.97 -21.48
C ILE A 51 0.92 -6.91 -21.47
N GLU A 52 0.81 -5.95 -22.37
CA GLU A 52 1.68 -4.77 -22.40
C GLU A 52 0.98 -3.59 -21.70
N PRO A 53 1.41 -3.20 -20.49
CA PRO A 53 0.75 -2.12 -19.77
C PRO A 53 1.01 -0.75 -20.40
N ILE A 54 2.25 -0.47 -20.81
CA ILE A 54 2.68 0.84 -21.32
C ILE A 54 2.73 0.80 -22.85
N TRP A 55 2.15 1.80 -23.49
CA TRP A 55 2.16 1.92 -24.95
C TRP A 55 3.60 2.03 -25.49
N ASN A 56 4.02 1.04 -26.28
CA ASN A 56 5.37 0.98 -26.87
C ASN A 56 5.44 1.54 -28.30
N GLY A 57 4.35 2.10 -28.83
CA GLY A 57 4.24 2.61 -30.20
C GLY A 57 3.37 1.72 -31.10
N VAL A 58 3.23 0.43 -30.78
CA VAL A 58 2.46 -0.54 -31.57
C VAL A 58 1.29 -1.11 -30.76
N GLU A 59 1.56 -1.51 -29.52
CA GLU A 59 0.56 -2.06 -28.59
C GLU A 59 0.78 -1.53 -27.17
N GLY A 60 -0.27 -1.59 -26.36
CA GLY A 60 -0.23 -1.22 -24.95
C GLY A 60 -1.55 -0.64 -24.46
N LEU A 61 -1.74 -0.64 -23.15
CA LEU A 61 -3.00 -0.21 -22.53
C LEU A 61 -3.01 1.29 -22.21
N PHE A 62 -1.87 1.82 -21.78
CA PHE A 62 -1.75 3.18 -21.25
C PHE A 62 -0.65 3.96 -21.98
N PRO A 63 -0.97 5.07 -22.65
CA PRO A 63 0.04 5.94 -23.27
C PRO A 63 0.77 6.80 -22.23
N GLY A 64 2.10 6.96 -22.42
CA GLY A 64 2.93 7.82 -21.57
C GLY A 64 2.82 7.47 -20.07
N GLU A 65 2.62 8.49 -19.23
CA GLU A 65 2.51 8.33 -17.78
C GLU A 65 1.11 7.94 -17.28
N SER A 66 0.15 7.71 -18.18
CA SER A 66 -1.24 7.46 -17.78
C SER A 66 -1.43 6.20 -16.94
N LEU A 67 -0.54 5.21 -17.06
CA LEU A 67 -0.50 4.04 -16.16
C LEU A 67 -0.26 4.48 -14.73
N PHE A 68 0.73 5.35 -14.49
CA PHE A 68 1.08 5.83 -13.16
C PHE A 68 -0.04 6.70 -12.58
N TYR A 69 -0.69 7.54 -13.38
CA TYR A 69 -1.88 8.29 -12.92
C TYR A 69 -3.03 7.34 -12.56
N PHE A 70 -3.27 6.30 -13.35
CA PHE A 70 -4.26 5.27 -13.02
C PHE A 70 -3.90 4.53 -11.73
N VAL A 71 -2.62 4.19 -11.52
CA VAL A 71 -2.12 3.57 -10.30
C VAL A 71 -2.35 4.48 -9.09
N SER A 72 -1.94 5.74 -9.16
CA SER A 72 -2.10 6.69 -8.06
C SER A 72 -3.56 6.94 -7.69
N LEU A 73 -4.44 7.14 -8.68
CA LEU A 73 -5.87 7.29 -8.44
C LEU A 73 -6.50 6.02 -7.84
N SER A 74 -6.07 4.84 -8.30
CA SER A 74 -6.57 3.56 -7.79
C SER A 74 -6.11 3.32 -6.36
N ILE A 75 -4.83 3.57 -6.05
CA ILE A 75 -4.29 3.51 -4.68
C ILE A 75 -5.03 4.49 -3.77
N SER A 76 -5.38 5.68 -4.26
CA SER A 76 -6.15 6.66 -3.47
C SER A 76 -7.51 6.10 -3.00
N ILE A 77 -8.21 5.36 -3.87
CA ILE A 77 -9.48 4.71 -3.55
C ILE A 77 -9.26 3.57 -2.54
N ILE A 78 -8.22 2.76 -2.75
CA ILE A 78 -7.88 1.62 -1.88
C ILE A 78 -7.51 2.11 -0.47
N LEU A 79 -6.67 3.15 -0.37
CA LEU A 79 -6.28 3.75 0.90
C LEU A 79 -7.46 4.40 1.62
N PHE A 80 -8.35 5.06 0.87
CA PHE A 80 -9.56 5.62 1.44
C PHE A 80 -10.49 4.53 2.00
N GLU A 81 -10.73 3.44 1.26
CA GLU A 81 -11.50 2.28 1.74
C GLU A 81 -10.89 1.71 3.02
N GLY A 82 -9.58 1.43 3.02
CA GLY A 82 -8.85 0.96 4.20
C GLY A 82 -9.03 1.91 5.38
N SER A 83 -8.87 3.21 5.15
CA SER A 83 -8.97 4.25 6.18
C SER A 83 -10.35 4.39 6.79
N LEU A 84 -11.43 4.15 6.04
CA LEU A 84 -12.80 4.16 6.58
C LEU A 84 -13.03 3.06 7.63
N THR A 85 -12.24 1.99 7.57
CA THR A 85 -12.35 0.89 8.52
C THR A 85 -11.64 1.16 9.85
N LEU A 86 -10.81 2.20 9.95
CA LEU A 86 -10.04 2.55 11.15
C LEU A 86 -10.94 3.24 12.19
N ARG A 87 -11.18 2.57 13.33
CA ARG A 87 -12.02 3.12 14.41
C ARG A 87 -11.20 3.64 15.57
N LYS A 88 -11.32 4.94 15.89
CA LYS A 88 -10.65 5.60 17.03
C LYS A 88 -10.91 4.92 18.38
N LYS A 89 -12.10 4.32 18.55
CA LYS A 89 -12.47 3.58 19.77
C LYS A 89 -11.60 2.34 20.01
N GLU A 90 -11.04 1.73 18.95
CA GLU A 90 -10.19 0.53 19.05
C GLU A 90 -8.75 0.86 19.48
N ILE A 91 -8.30 2.11 19.30
CA ILE A 91 -6.94 2.55 19.64
C ILE A 91 -6.71 2.70 21.14
N LYS A 92 -7.75 2.87 21.96
CA LYS A 92 -7.62 3.34 23.35
C LYS A 92 -6.63 2.51 24.19
N ASN A 93 -6.51 1.21 23.94
CA ASN A 93 -5.65 0.30 24.68
C ASN A 93 -4.31 -0.02 23.99
N VAL A 94 -4.21 0.18 22.67
CA VAL A 94 -3.07 -0.25 21.84
C VAL A 94 -2.36 0.90 21.10
N GLY A 95 -2.81 2.14 21.29
CA GLY A 95 -2.33 3.31 20.55
C GLY A 95 -0.84 3.57 20.68
N THR A 96 -0.26 3.37 21.87
CA THR A 96 1.18 3.51 22.08
C THR A 96 1.98 2.50 21.27
N SER A 97 1.49 1.25 21.15
CA SER A 97 2.13 0.21 20.35
C SER A 97 2.07 0.55 18.86
N ILE A 98 0.91 0.98 18.38
CA ILE A 98 0.70 1.38 16.97
C ILE A 98 1.63 2.55 16.60
N SER A 99 1.66 3.60 17.44
CA SER A 99 2.51 4.77 17.18
C SER A 99 3.99 4.40 17.15
N LYS A 100 4.47 3.55 18.06
CA LYS A 100 5.86 3.09 18.07
C LYS A 100 6.20 2.21 16.86
N LEU A 101 5.30 1.33 16.43
CA LEU A 101 5.52 0.49 15.25
C LEU A 101 5.65 1.35 13.98
N ILE A 102 4.75 2.31 13.81
CA ILE A 102 4.73 3.19 12.62
C ILE A 102 5.92 4.17 12.61
N THR A 103 6.46 4.53 13.77
CA THR A 103 7.59 5.49 13.86
C THR A 103 8.92 4.79 14.07
N VAL A 104 9.16 4.24 15.26
CA VAL A 104 10.40 3.56 15.64
C VAL A 104 10.62 2.31 14.80
N GLY A 105 9.58 1.49 14.60
CA GLY A 105 9.68 0.29 13.78
C GLY A 105 10.00 0.59 12.32
N ALA A 106 9.32 1.58 11.74
CA ALA A 106 9.62 2.06 10.39
C ALA A 106 11.05 2.61 10.28
N LEU A 107 11.50 3.41 11.25
CA LEU A 107 12.85 3.99 11.26
C LEU A 107 13.93 2.91 11.37
N ILE A 108 13.75 1.91 12.23
CA ILE A 108 14.66 0.76 12.34
C ILE A 108 14.70 0.01 11.02
N THR A 109 13.53 -0.25 10.42
CA THR A 109 13.44 -0.97 9.15
C THR A 109 14.17 -0.19 8.05
N PHE A 110 13.95 1.12 7.96
CA PHE A 110 14.62 2.01 7.01
C PHE A 110 16.15 1.96 7.17
N ILE A 111 16.66 2.20 8.38
CA ILE A 111 18.11 2.25 8.63
C ILE A 111 18.76 0.88 8.40
N VAL A 112 18.25 -0.17 9.03
CA VAL A 112 18.88 -1.49 8.98
C VAL A 112 18.75 -2.10 7.59
N ALA A 113 17.63 -1.90 6.88
CA ALA A 113 17.48 -2.41 5.53
C ALA A 113 18.33 -1.63 4.52
N GLY A 114 18.46 -0.30 4.68
CA GLY A 114 19.36 0.50 3.85
C GLY A 114 20.82 0.09 4.02
N ILE A 115 21.27 -0.12 5.26
CA ILE A 115 22.61 -0.64 5.54
C ILE A 115 22.80 -2.03 4.95
N SER A 116 21.82 -2.92 5.11
CA SER A 116 21.87 -4.28 4.57
C SER A 116 21.95 -4.28 3.04
N ALA A 117 21.15 -3.44 2.37
CA ALA A 117 21.17 -3.29 0.92
C ALA A 117 22.54 -2.80 0.43
N ARG A 118 23.12 -1.78 1.09
CA ARG A 118 24.47 -1.27 0.81
C ARG A 118 25.52 -2.37 0.88
N TYR A 119 25.55 -3.16 1.95
CA TYR A 119 26.59 -4.19 2.10
C TYR A 119 26.39 -5.41 1.20
N ILE A 120 25.14 -5.81 0.91
CA ILE A 120 24.85 -6.99 0.10
C ILE A 120 25.05 -6.69 -1.40
N PHE A 121 24.54 -5.55 -1.87
CA PHE A 121 24.56 -5.19 -3.29
C PHE A 121 25.71 -4.24 -3.67
N ASN A 122 26.41 -3.66 -2.69
CA ASN A 122 27.46 -2.66 -2.91
C ASN A 122 26.97 -1.41 -3.68
N THR A 123 25.65 -1.16 -3.65
CA THR A 123 24.97 0.01 -4.24
C THR A 123 25.28 1.27 -3.46
N SER A 124 25.19 2.47 -4.04
CA SER A 124 25.45 3.72 -3.33
C SER A 124 24.52 3.92 -2.11
N TRP A 125 24.88 4.81 -1.17
CA TRP A 125 24.06 5.04 0.03
C TRP A 125 22.68 5.56 -0.33
N GLU A 126 22.63 6.46 -1.31
CA GLU A 126 21.45 7.07 -1.91
C GLU A 126 20.46 5.98 -2.38
N ILE A 127 20.90 5.10 -3.27
CA ILE A 127 20.06 4.03 -3.83
C ILE A 127 19.65 3.04 -2.74
N SER A 128 20.54 2.74 -1.80
CA SER A 128 20.27 1.79 -0.73
C SER A 128 19.20 2.29 0.24
N PHE A 129 19.25 3.59 0.59
CA PHE A 129 18.22 4.21 1.42
C PHE A 129 16.91 4.41 0.65
N LEU A 130 16.96 4.76 -0.64
CA LEU A 130 15.76 4.83 -1.49
C LEU A 130 15.05 3.46 -1.54
N PHE A 131 15.80 2.39 -1.81
CA PHE A 131 15.28 1.02 -1.76
C PHE A 131 14.67 0.71 -0.39
N SER A 132 15.36 1.06 0.70
CA SER A 132 14.86 0.81 2.04
C SER A 132 13.55 1.53 2.33
N ALA A 133 13.38 2.77 1.86
CA ALA A 133 12.15 3.54 1.99
C ALA A 133 10.97 2.86 1.29
N LEU A 134 11.20 2.27 0.11
CA LEU A 134 10.17 1.55 -0.64
C LEU A 134 9.70 0.28 0.08
N ILE A 135 10.61 -0.44 0.78
CA ILE A 135 10.28 -1.72 1.42
C ILE A 135 9.81 -1.61 2.89
N ILE A 136 9.79 -0.41 3.48
CA ILE A 136 9.24 -0.25 4.84
C ILE A 136 7.73 -0.50 4.86
N VAL A 137 7.05 -0.15 3.76
CA VAL A 137 5.60 -0.23 3.60
C VAL A 137 5.11 -1.67 3.80
N THR A 138 4.08 -1.82 4.63
CA THR A 138 3.31 -3.07 4.73
C THR A 138 1.90 -2.83 4.22
N GLY A 139 1.55 -3.44 3.09
CA GLY A 139 0.24 -3.22 2.47
C GLY A 139 -0.91 -3.86 3.25
N PRO A 140 -2.03 -3.15 3.50
CA PRO A 140 -3.20 -3.71 4.17
C PRO A 140 -3.91 -4.76 3.28
N THR A 141 -3.64 -4.74 1.98
CA THR A 141 -4.18 -5.63 0.95
C THR A 141 -3.79 -7.09 1.16
N VAL A 142 -2.59 -7.37 1.72
CA VAL A 142 -2.15 -8.73 2.07
C VAL A 142 -2.65 -9.13 3.45
N ILE A 143 -2.67 -8.18 4.39
CA ILE A 143 -2.93 -8.47 5.80
C ILE A 143 -4.41 -8.70 6.04
N ASN A 144 -5.30 -7.87 5.50
CA ASN A 144 -6.73 -7.93 5.76
C ASN A 144 -7.38 -9.29 5.39
N PRO A 145 -7.07 -9.92 4.23
CA PRO A 145 -7.58 -11.25 3.92
C PRO A 145 -7.12 -12.32 4.92
N ILE A 146 -5.89 -12.23 5.42
CA ILE A 146 -5.36 -13.15 6.43
C ILE A 146 -6.09 -12.96 7.77
N LEU A 147 -6.30 -11.71 8.20
CA LEU A 147 -7.03 -11.38 9.43
C LEU A 147 -8.49 -11.88 9.39
N ARG A 148 -9.10 -11.97 8.20
CA ARG A 148 -10.47 -12.51 8.02
C ARG A 148 -10.54 -14.03 8.15
N ASN A 149 -9.46 -14.73 7.77
CA ASN A 149 -9.41 -16.20 7.75
C ASN A 149 -8.79 -16.82 9.01
N ILE A 150 -8.05 -16.04 9.80
CA ILE A 150 -7.39 -16.51 11.02
C ILE A 150 -8.01 -15.79 12.22
N PRO A 151 -8.58 -16.52 13.21
CA PRO A 151 -9.08 -15.89 14.42
C PRO A 151 -7.90 -15.36 15.24
N LEU A 152 -7.83 -14.03 15.35
CA LEU A 152 -6.80 -13.32 16.11
C LEU A 152 -7.40 -12.60 17.30
N LYS A 153 -6.57 -12.40 18.32
CA LYS A 153 -6.94 -11.51 19.42
C LYS A 153 -7.24 -10.12 18.85
N ARG A 154 -8.32 -9.51 19.36
CA ARG A 154 -8.82 -8.22 18.91
C ARG A 154 -7.72 -7.15 18.84
N ASP A 155 -6.90 -7.08 19.88
CA ASP A 155 -5.82 -6.09 19.99
C ASP A 155 -4.74 -6.27 18.91
N VAL A 156 -4.35 -7.51 18.61
CA VAL A 156 -3.35 -7.81 17.55
C VAL A 156 -3.92 -7.49 16.17
N SER A 157 -5.18 -7.86 15.92
CA SER A 157 -5.85 -7.51 14.65
C SER A 157 -5.98 -6.01 14.46
N THR A 158 -6.29 -5.26 15.53
CA THR A 158 -6.33 -3.79 15.47
C THR A 158 -4.95 -3.23 15.19
N ILE A 159 -3.89 -3.69 15.87
CA ILE A 159 -2.52 -3.21 15.63
C ILE A 159 -2.11 -3.42 14.17
N LEU A 160 -2.24 -4.64 13.65
CA LEU A 160 -1.84 -4.97 12.28
C LEU A 160 -2.60 -4.19 11.21
N LYS A 161 -3.90 -3.95 11.45
CA LYS A 161 -4.75 -3.17 10.57
C LYS A 161 -4.35 -1.69 10.55
N TRP A 162 -4.12 -1.11 11.73
CA TRP A 162 -3.70 0.28 11.86
C TRP A 162 -2.29 0.51 11.32
N GLU A 163 -1.36 -0.39 11.61
CA GLU A 163 -0.01 -0.36 11.06
C GLU A 163 -0.06 -0.40 9.53
N GLY A 164 -0.71 -1.40 8.94
CA GLY A 164 -0.73 -1.58 7.49
C GLY A 164 -1.39 -0.42 6.74
N ILE A 165 -2.46 0.17 7.27
CA ILE A 165 -3.12 1.30 6.58
C ILE A 165 -2.33 2.61 6.72
N LEU A 166 -1.72 2.87 7.89
CA LEU A 166 -1.02 4.14 8.12
C LEU A 166 0.41 4.14 7.59
N ILE A 167 1.10 3.00 7.61
CA ILE A 167 2.48 2.94 7.12
C ILE A 167 2.57 3.11 5.59
N ASP A 168 1.50 2.83 4.87
CA ASP A 168 1.43 2.92 3.41
C ASP A 168 1.67 4.36 2.91
N PRO A 169 0.85 5.37 3.26
CA PRO A 169 1.15 6.75 2.91
C PRO A 169 2.45 7.24 3.54
N ILE A 170 2.78 6.83 4.77
CA ILE A 170 4.01 7.28 5.44
C ILE A 170 5.26 6.79 4.70
N GLY A 171 5.26 5.56 4.22
CA GLY A 171 6.38 5.01 3.46
C GLY A 171 6.52 5.64 2.08
N ALA A 172 5.41 5.93 1.39
CA ALA A 172 5.45 6.75 0.18
C ALA A 172 6.10 8.12 0.45
N LEU A 173 5.69 8.81 1.52
CA LEU A 173 6.30 10.09 1.91
C LEU A 173 7.79 9.99 2.22
N VAL A 174 8.21 8.93 2.92
CA VAL A 174 9.64 8.69 3.21
C VAL A 174 10.41 8.42 1.91
N ALA A 175 9.85 7.64 0.97
CA ALA A 175 10.48 7.35 -0.30
C ALA A 175 10.66 8.61 -1.15
N VAL A 176 9.64 9.46 -1.20
CA VAL A 176 9.67 10.74 -1.92
C VAL A 176 10.69 11.67 -1.27
N LEU A 177 10.70 11.77 0.05
CA LEU A 177 11.69 12.59 0.76
C LEU A 177 13.12 12.14 0.48
N VAL A 178 13.37 10.83 0.45
CA VAL A 178 14.68 10.28 0.09
C VAL A 178 14.99 10.53 -1.38
N PHE A 179 14.03 10.39 -2.29
CA PHE A 179 14.23 10.66 -3.71
C PHE A 179 14.55 12.12 -4.00
N GLU A 180 13.83 13.06 -3.39
CA GLU A 180 14.09 14.50 -3.46
C GLU A 180 15.48 14.84 -2.91
N PHE A 181 15.86 14.21 -1.80
CA PHE A 181 17.19 14.35 -1.23
C PHE A 181 18.29 13.86 -2.19
N ILE A 182 18.02 12.88 -3.04
CA ILE A 182 18.99 12.36 -4.02
C ILE A 182 19.02 13.23 -5.28
N SER A 183 17.89 13.81 -5.68
CA SER A 183 17.73 14.52 -6.95
C SER A 183 18.24 15.96 -6.92
N VAL A 184 18.42 16.55 -5.74
CA VAL A 184 18.92 17.94 -5.60
C VAL A 184 20.45 17.96 -5.51
N GLU A 185 21.11 18.65 -6.46
CA GLU A 185 22.56 18.85 -6.49
C GLU A 185 23.08 19.71 -5.31
N GLU A 186 24.36 19.54 -4.96
CA GLU A 186 25.02 20.00 -3.72
C GLU A 186 24.80 21.48 -3.34
N GLY A 187 24.27 21.74 -2.13
CA GLY A 187 24.29 23.07 -1.51
C GLY A 187 23.67 23.14 -0.09
N HIS A 188 24.13 24.06 0.76
CA HIS A 188 23.65 24.22 2.15
C HIS A 188 22.15 24.64 2.29
N ALA A 189 21.46 24.96 1.19
CA ALA A 189 20.01 25.21 1.16
C ALA A 189 19.17 23.91 1.19
N PHE A 190 19.81 22.76 0.99
CA PHE A 190 19.22 21.44 0.80
C PHE A 190 18.30 20.98 1.95
N THR A 191 18.77 21.03 3.19
CA THR A 191 17.97 20.59 4.33
C THR A 191 16.72 21.47 4.51
N LYS A 192 16.84 22.79 4.27
CA LYS A 192 15.71 23.71 4.43
C LYS A 192 14.62 23.46 3.38
N THR A 193 14.99 23.24 2.11
CA THR A 193 14.03 22.98 1.04
C THR A 193 13.29 21.66 1.26
N VAL A 194 14.00 20.59 1.62
CA VAL A 194 13.39 19.27 1.89
C VAL A 194 12.42 19.33 3.07
N PHE A 195 12.78 19.97 4.18
CA PHE A 195 11.86 20.14 5.31
C PHE A 195 10.66 21.02 4.98
N LEU A 196 10.81 22.03 4.12
CA LEU A 196 9.71 22.87 3.66
C LEU A 196 8.74 22.07 2.77
N GLU A 197 9.25 21.29 1.81
CA GLU A 197 8.40 20.43 0.97
C GLU A 197 7.67 19.38 1.81
N PHE A 198 8.38 18.71 2.73
CA PHE A 198 7.74 17.78 3.67
C PHE A 198 6.65 18.46 4.52
N GLY A 199 6.93 19.68 5.00
CA GLY A 199 5.96 20.49 5.73
C GLY A 199 4.71 20.82 4.90
N LYS A 200 4.88 21.17 3.62
CA LYS A 200 3.75 21.38 2.69
C LYS A 200 2.93 20.11 2.51
N ILE A 201 3.59 18.97 2.32
CA ILE A 201 2.89 17.69 2.14
C ILE A 201 1.98 17.38 3.34
N ILE A 202 2.52 17.49 4.56
CA ILE A 202 1.72 17.30 5.79
C ILE A 202 0.59 18.34 5.86
N LEU A 203 0.91 19.61 5.60
CA LEU A 203 -0.06 20.69 5.71
C LEU A 203 -1.24 20.49 4.75
N PHE A 204 -0.98 20.32 3.45
CA PHE A 204 -2.04 20.14 2.45
C PHE A 204 -2.78 18.81 2.63
N GLY A 205 -2.04 17.72 2.91
CA GLY A 205 -2.64 16.42 3.18
C GLY A 205 -3.63 16.46 4.35
N PHE A 206 -3.22 17.00 5.50
CA PHE A 206 -4.12 17.10 6.65
C PHE A 206 -5.25 18.11 6.45
N THR A 207 -4.96 19.29 5.92
CA THR A 207 -5.98 20.35 5.79
C THR A 207 -7.05 19.99 4.76
N LEU A 208 -6.66 19.56 3.55
CA LEU A 208 -7.61 19.17 2.50
C LEU A 208 -8.34 17.88 2.87
N GLY A 209 -7.64 16.87 3.37
CA GLY A 209 -8.26 15.64 3.84
C GLY A 209 -9.32 15.86 4.92
N PHE A 210 -9.01 16.70 5.91
CA PHE A 210 -9.94 17.02 7.00
C PHE A 210 -11.14 17.85 6.52
N THR A 211 -10.90 18.89 5.71
CA THR A 211 -11.97 19.76 5.20
C THR A 211 -12.93 19.02 4.26
N PHE A 212 -12.43 18.24 3.31
CA PHE A 212 -13.26 17.40 2.44
C PHE A 212 -13.98 16.31 3.23
N GLY A 213 -13.33 15.72 4.24
CA GLY A 213 -13.98 14.75 5.14
C GLY A 213 -15.18 15.35 5.87
N LEU A 214 -15.03 16.53 6.48
CA LEU A 214 -16.12 17.25 7.12
C LEU A 214 -17.21 17.68 6.13
N GLY A 215 -16.82 18.14 4.94
CA GLY A 215 -17.74 18.49 3.86
C GLY A 215 -18.62 17.32 3.47
N LEU A 216 -18.02 16.15 3.24
CA LEU A 216 -18.77 14.93 2.92
C LEU A 216 -19.70 14.53 4.06
N ILE A 217 -19.23 14.58 5.32
CA ILE A 217 -20.08 14.29 6.49
C ILE A 217 -21.29 15.22 6.53
N LYS A 218 -21.10 16.54 6.31
CA LYS A 218 -22.18 17.54 6.31
C LYS A 218 -23.20 17.24 5.22
N ILE A 219 -22.73 16.93 4.02
CA ILE A 219 -23.56 16.60 2.86
C ILE A 219 -24.43 15.37 3.15
N VAL A 220 -23.83 14.31 3.71
CA VAL A 220 -24.54 13.06 4.05
C VAL A 220 -25.55 13.28 5.17
N LYS A 221 -25.17 13.98 6.24
CA LYS A 221 -26.07 14.24 7.38
C LYS A 221 -27.27 15.11 7.02
N ASN A 222 -27.06 16.10 6.16
CA ASN A 222 -28.11 17.01 5.72
C ASN A 222 -28.95 16.45 4.57
N GLN A 223 -28.72 15.21 4.13
CA GLN A 223 -29.42 14.57 3.03
C GLN A 223 -29.42 15.42 1.74
N LEU A 224 -28.34 16.17 1.50
CA LEU A 224 -28.22 17.04 0.32
C LEU A 224 -28.10 16.26 -1.00
N ILE A 225 -27.84 14.94 -0.91
CA ILE A 225 -27.62 14.08 -2.06
C ILE A 225 -28.58 12.88 -1.98
N PRO A 226 -29.27 12.54 -3.09
CA PRO A 226 -30.05 11.32 -3.17
C PRO A 226 -29.22 10.07 -2.92
N HIS A 227 -29.83 9.08 -2.29
CA HIS A 227 -29.13 7.88 -1.83
C HIS A 227 -28.36 7.14 -2.94
N TYR A 228 -28.94 7.03 -4.13
CA TYR A 228 -28.32 6.36 -5.29
C TYR A 228 -27.08 7.08 -5.85
N LEU A 229 -26.89 8.38 -5.56
CA LEU A 229 -25.70 9.16 -5.94
C LEU A 229 -24.59 9.12 -4.89
N LEU A 230 -24.89 8.70 -3.67
CA LEU A 230 -24.00 8.85 -2.51
C LEU A 230 -22.61 8.22 -2.76
N ASN A 231 -22.61 7.00 -3.30
CA ASN A 231 -21.40 6.25 -3.60
C ASN A 231 -20.54 6.94 -4.66
N VAL A 232 -21.18 7.43 -5.73
CA VAL A 232 -20.51 8.13 -6.84
C VAL A 232 -19.95 9.47 -6.38
N VAL A 233 -20.71 10.26 -5.63
CA VAL A 233 -20.23 11.55 -5.12
C VAL A 233 -19.10 11.35 -4.12
N THR A 234 -19.15 10.29 -3.32
CA THR A 234 -18.04 9.97 -2.43
C THR A 234 -16.77 9.63 -3.21
N LEU A 235 -16.85 8.81 -4.26
CA LEU A 235 -15.69 8.54 -5.13
C LEU A 235 -15.16 9.82 -5.78
N ALA A 236 -16.04 10.64 -6.34
CA ALA A 236 -15.67 11.91 -6.95
C ALA A 236 -14.95 12.83 -5.94
N SER A 237 -15.42 12.87 -4.70
CA SER A 237 -14.80 13.63 -3.61
C SER A 237 -13.41 13.11 -3.24
N VAL A 238 -13.22 11.79 -3.24
CA VAL A 238 -11.90 11.16 -2.97
C VAL A 238 -10.91 11.49 -4.07
N LEU A 239 -11.31 11.33 -5.34
CA LEU A 239 -10.45 11.66 -6.47
C LEU A 239 -10.14 13.16 -6.51
N SER A 240 -11.12 14.01 -6.17
CA SER A 240 -10.95 15.45 -6.10
C SER A 240 -9.97 15.85 -5.00
N VAL A 241 -10.10 15.32 -3.78
CA VAL A 241 -9.16 15.65 -2.70
C VAL A 241 -7.75 15.13 -2.99
N PHE A 242 -7.64 13.95 -3.60
CA PHE A 242 -6.36 13.39 -4.03
C PHE A 242 -5.67 14.32 -5.02
N VAL A 243 -6.31 14.62 -6.15
CA VAL A 243 -5.73 15.44 -7.24
C VAL A 243 -5.45 16.87 -6.78
N LEU A 244 -6.38 17.49 -6.03
CA LEU A 244 -6.18 18.84 -5.53
C LEU A 244 -4.99 18.90 -4.57
N SER A 245 -4.91 17.99 -3.61
CA SER A 245 -3.78 17.98 -2.68
C SER A 245 -2.47 17.70 -3.40
N ASP A 246 -2.43 16.67 -4.25
CA ASP A 246 -1.24 16.30 -5.02
C ASP A 246 -0.72 17.45 -5.91
N SER A 247 -1.64 18.26 -6.47
CA SER A 247 -1.26 19.45 -7.26
C SER A 247 -0.60 20.56 -6.45
N PHE A 248 -0.89 20.67 -5.14
CA PHE A 248 -0.25 21.66 -4.26
C PHE A 248 1.08 21.18 -3.71
N ALA A 249 1.17 19.90 -3.40
CA ALA A 249 2.37 19.25 -2.94
C ALA A 249 2.31 17.78 -3.37
N HIS A 250 3.27 17.38 -4.21
CA HIS A 250 3.34 16.03 -4.72
C HIS A 250 3.32 15.03 -3.56
N GLU A 251 2.57 13.95 -3.71
CA GLU A 251 2.41 12.85 -2.74
C GLU A 251 1.58 13.20 -1.49
N SER A 252 1.17 14.47 -1.34
CA SER A 252 0.22 14.85 -0.29
C SER A 252 -1.20 14.30 -0.52
N GLY A 253 -1.53 13.93 -1.77
CA GLY A 253 -2.79 13.30 -2.14
C GLY A 253 -3.07 12.01 -1.36
N LEU A 254 -2.07 11.13 -1.22
CA LEU A 254 -2.22 9.87 -0.48
C LEU A 254 -2.53 10.11 1.00
N LEU A 255 -1.85 11.08 1.62
CA LEU A 255 -2.13 11.48 3.00
C LEU A 255 -3.52 12.10 3.14
N ALA A 256 -3.94 12.93 2.18
CA ALA A 256 -5.24 13.59 2.19
C ALA A 256 -6.41 12.60 2.18
N VAL A 257 -6.35 11.58 1.31
CA VAL A 257 -7.40 10.56 1.25
C VAL A 257 -7.44 9.69 2.50
N VAL A 258 -6.29 9.40 3.11
CA VAL A 258 -6.23 8.65 4.37
C VAL A 258 -6.85 9.45 5.50
N VAL A 259 -6.49 10.74 5.64
CA VAL A 259 -7.09 11.63 6.64
C VAL A 259 -8.60 11.78 6.40
N MET A 260 -9.04 11.98 5.16
CA MET A 260 -10.45 12.05 4.79
C MET A 260 -11.20 10.76 5.19
N GLY A 261 -10.63 9.59 4.86
CA GLY A 261 -11.19 8.28 5.19
C GLY A 261 -11.30 8.07 6.70
N MET A 262 -10.28 8.44 7.46
CA MET A 262 -10.30 8.37 8.92
C MET A 262 -11.37 9.31 9.53
N VAL A 263 -11.54 10.52 8.99
CA VAL A 263 -12.55 11.48 9.46
C VAL A 263 -13.95 10.96 9.21
N VAL A 264 -14.24 10.52 7.97
CA VAL A 264 -15.55 10.00 7.56
C VAL A 264 -15.87 8.68 8.27
N GLY A 265 -14.90 7.76 8.38
CA GLY A 265 -15.08 6.45 9.01
C GLY A 265 -15.35 6.49 10.52
N ASN A 266 -14.96 7.60 11.17
CA ASN A 266 -15.22 7.84 12.59
C ASN A 266 -16.41 8.77 12.86
N ALA A 267 -17.06 9.27 11.81
CA ALA A 267 -18.26 10.07 11.97
C ALA A 267 -19.49 9.17 12.13
N ASP A 268 -20.42 9.60 12.99
CA ASP A 268 -21.73 8.96 13.11
C ASP A 268 -22.62 9.47 11.97
N ILE A 269 -22.59 8.79 10.82
CA ILE A 269 -23.35 9.13 9.61
C ILE A 269 -24.36 8.02 9.24
N PRO A 270 -25.56 8.39 8.77
CA PRO A 270 -26.50 7.42 8.22
C PRO A 270 -25.90 6.70 7.01
N ASN A 271 -26.26 5.43 6.80
CA ASN A 271 -25.86 4.61 5.65
C ASN A 271 -24.35 4.36 5.47
N ILE A 272 -23.52 4.54 6.52
CA ILE A 272 -22.07 4.27 6.45
C ILE A 272 -21.72 2.86 5.93
N LYS A 273 -22.57 1.85 6.24
CA LYS A 273 -22.36 0.46 5.82
C LYS A 273 -22.40 0.29 4.31
N GLU A 274 -23.29 0.98 3.63
CA GLU A 274 -23.44 0.88 2.17
C GLU A 274 -22.29 1.55 1.44
N LEU A 275 -21.87 2.71 1.96
CA LEU A 275 -20.69 3.43 1.52
C LEU A 275 -19.40 2.62 1.73
N LEU A 276 -19.36 1.70 2.70
CA LEU A 276 -18.28 0.72 2.87
C LEU A 276 -18.37 -0.42 1.84
N TYR A 277 -19.53 -1.05 1.66
CA TYR A 277 -19.68 -2.22 0.76
C TYR A 277 -19.41 -1.92 -0.71
N PHE A 278 -19.88 -0.78 -1.21
CA PHE A 278 -19.63 -0.40 -2.61
C PHE A 278 -18.14 -0.19 -2.88
N LYS A 279 -17.43 0.42 -1.92
CA LYS A 279 -16.00 0.66 -2.03
C LYS A 279 -15.19 -0.62 -1.88
N GLU A 280 -15.60 -1.53 -1.01
CA GLU A 280 -14.94 -2.84 -0.89
C GLU A 280 -14.93 -3.57 -2.25
N SER A 281 -16.08 -3.57 -2.95
CA SER A 281 -16.18 -4.21 -4.28
C SER A 281 -15.25 -3.55 -5.32
N LEU A 282 -15.16 -2.21 -5.30
CA LEU A 282 -14.26 -1.48 -6.18
C LEU A 282 -12.79 -1.67 -5.83
N SER A 283 -12.42 -1.65 -4.54
CA SER A 283 -11.06 -1.90 -4.09
C SER A 283 -10.59 -3.29 -4.51
N VAL A 284 -11.45 -4.30 -4.39
CA VAL A 284 -11.17 -5.68 -4.83
C VAL A 284 -10.89 -5.73 -6.35
N LEU A 285 -11.67 -5.01 -7.15
CA LEU A 285 -11.45 -4.89 -8.60
C LEU A 285 -10.13 -4.16 -8.91
N LEU A 286 -9.90 -3.00 -8.30
CA LEU A 286 -8.71 -2.17 -8.52
C LEU A 286 -7.44 -2.91 -8.12
N ILE A 287 -7.42 -3.55 -6.95
CA ILE A 287 -6.31 -4.38 -6.48
C ILE A 287 -5.97 -5.45 -7.53
N SER A 288 -6.97 -6.15 -8.07
CA SER A 288 -6.73 -7.16 -9.11
C SER A 288 -6.06 -6.59 -10.35
N ILE A 289 -6.61 -5.50 -10.88
CA ILE A 289 -6.09 -4.86 -12.09
C ILE A 289 -4.67 -4.35 -11.82
N LEU A 290 -4.44 -3.66 -10.71
CA LEU A 290 -3.14 -3.08 -10.35
C LEU A 290 -2.06 -4.15 -10.22
N PHE A 291 -2.29 -5.23 -9.47
CA PHE A 291 -1.25 -6.25 -9.29
C PHE A 291 -0.91 -6.98 -10.59
N ILE A 292 -1.91 -7.22 -11.45
CA ILE A 292 -1.65 -7.81 -12.78
C ILE A 292 -0.86 -6.82 -13.65
N LEU A 293 -1.28 -5.55 -13.72
CA LEU A 293 -0.61 -4.52 -14.53
C LEU A 293 0.83 -4.26 -14.07
N LEU A 294 1.04 -4.05 -12.77
CA LEU A 294 2.37 -3.76 -12.21
C LEU A 294 3.32 -4.94 -12.38
N SER A 295 2.84 -6.18 -12.21
CA SER A 295 3.66 -7.37 -12.42
C SER A 295 3.94 -7.61 -13.90
N ALA A 296 2.98 -7.30 -14.79
CA ALA A 296 3.17 -7.39 -16.23
C ALA A 296 4.10 -6.31 -16.78
N ASN A 297 4.22 -5.17 -16.07
CA ASN A 297 5.07 -4.07 -16.47
C ASN A 297 6.57 -4.38 -16.29
N ILE A 298 6.93 -5.34 -15.44
CA ILE A 298 8.32 -5.80 -15.23
C ILE A 298 8.90 -6.34 -16.54
N ASP A 299 10.19 -6.07 -16.79
CA ASP A 299 10.92 -6.62 -17.92
C ASP A 299 11.71 -7.89 -17.56
N MET A 300 11.98 -8.72 -18.57
CA MET A 300 12.75 -9.94 -18.35
C MET A 300 14.19 -9.64 -17.89
N SER A 301 14.77 -8.51 -18.32
CA SER A 301 16.06 -8.00 -17.83
C SER A 301 16.06 -7.75 -16.33
N ASP A 302 14.96 -7.21 -15.79
CA ASP A 302 14.84 -6.92 -14.36
C ASP A 302 14.75 -8.22 -13.55
N LEU A 303 14.01 -9.21 -14.06
CA LEU A 303 13.94 -10.54 -13.46
C LEU A 303 15.32 -11.22 -13.42
N TYR A 304 16.11 -11.09 -14.48
CA TYR A 304 17.49 -11.61 -14.48
C TYR A 304 18.40 -10.83 -13.54
N ALA A 305 18.22 -9.50 -13.41
CA ALA A 305 19.00 -8.68 -12.49
C ALA A 305 18.80 -9.10 -11.02
N ILE A 306 17.57 -9.50 -10.65
CA ILE A 306 17.25 -9.97 -9.30
C ILE A 306 17.50 -11.47 -9.10
N TYR A 307 17.75 -12.25 -10.16
CA TYR A 307 18.06 -13.69 -10.10
C TYR A 307 19.49 -13.94 -9.59
N ASN A 308 19.73 -13.55 -8.32
CA ASN A 308 21.00 -13.69 -7.64
C ASN A 308 20.77 -14.12 -6.19
N TRP A 309 21.69 -14.91 -5.65
CA TRP A 309 21.72 -15.31 -4.24
C TRP A 309 21.70 -14.10 -3.28
N LYS A 310 22.27 -12.97 -3.70
CA LYS A 310 22.22 -11.69 -2.97
C LYS A 310 20.79 -11.25 -2.64
N THR A 311 19.86 -11.41 -3.58
CA THR A 311 18.44 -11.05 -3.40
C THR A 311 17.79 -11.91 -2.33
N VAL A 312 18.06 -13.22 -2.36
CA VAL A 312 17.56 -14.17 -1.35
C VAL A 312 18.10 -13.84 0.04
N ILE A 313 19.39 -13.50 0.13
CA ILE A 313 20.02 -13.07 1.39
C ILE A 313 19.33 -11.80 1.91
N LEU A 314 19.18 -10.77 1.08
CA LEU A 314 18.54 -9.52 1.49
C LEU A 314 17.10 -9.76 1.95
N PHE A 315 16.32 -10.53 1.20
CA PHE A 315 14.95 -10.88 1.55
C PHE A 315 14.88 -11.62 2.89
N THR A 316 15.78 -12.58 3.10
CA THR A 316 15.88 -13.34 4.36
C THR A 316 16.24 -12.42 5.52
N VAL A 317 17.21 -11.52 5.35
CA VAL A 317 17.58 -10.53 6.37
C VAL A 317 16.40 -9.64 6.72
N VAL A 318 15.68 -9.12 5.71
CA VAL A 318 14.52 -8.24 5.94
C VAL A 318 13.42 -8.97 6.73
N ILE A 319 13.08 -10.20 6.36
CA ILE A 319 11.97 -10.92 6.97
C ILE A 319 12.34 -11.54 8.31
N VAL A 320 13.51 -12.16 8.44
CA VAL A 320 13.89 -12.98 9.60
C VAL A 320 14.62 -12.15 10.66
N ILE A 321 15.26 -11.03 10.28
CA ILE A 321 16.04 -10.22 11.21
C ILE A 321 15.38 -8.85 11.43
N ILE A 322 15.18 -8.09 10.34
CA ILE A 322 14.79 -6.68 10.44
C ILE A 322 13.35 -6.54 10.95
N ARG A 323 12.41 -7.32 10.39
CA ARG A 323 11.01 -7.27 10.81
C ARG A 323 10.81 -7.67 12.29
N PRO A 324 11.38 -8.78 12.80
CA PRO A 324 11.31 -9.10 14.22
C PRO A 324 11.96 -8.03 15.07
N LEU A 325 13.16 -7.55 14.71
CA LEU A 325 13.84 -6.49 15.46
C LEU A 325 12.98 -5.23 15.59
N SER A 326 12.39 -4.78 14.49
CA SER A 326 11.48 -3.64 14.43
C SER A 326 10.29 -3.81 15.38
N VAL A 327 9.65 -4.98 15.36
CA VAL A 327 8.52 -5.30 16.24
C VAL A 327 8.94 -5.37 17.70
N PHE A 328 10.02 -6.09 18.04
CA PHE A 328 10.49 -6.28 19.40
C PHE A 328 10.90 -4.96 20.05
N VAL A 329 11.62 -4.09 19.33
CA VAL A 329 12.02 -2.78 19.85
C VAL A 329 10.80 -1.87 20.01
N SER A 330 9.88 -1.87 19.05
CA SER A 330 8.66 -1.06 19.10
C SER A 330 7.71 -1.49 20.23
N THR A 331 7.71 -2.79 20.58
CA THR A 331 6.86 -3.38 21.62
C THR A 331 7.59 -3.64 22.95
N TYR A 332 8.83 -3.17 23.12
CA TYR A 332 9.65 -3.43 24.32
C TYR A 332 9.03 -2.94 25.63
N LYS A 333 8.07 -2.01 25.59
CA LYS A 333 7.29 -1.53 26.75
C LYS A 333 5.76 -1.56 26.51
N SER A 334 5.26 -2.43 25.64
CA SER A 334 3.81 -2.58 25.44
C SER A 334 3.24 -3.71 26.30
N SER A 335 1.91 -3.70 26.47
CA SER A 335 1.13 -4.71 27.19
C SER A 335 1.05 -6.09 26.50
N LEU A 336 1.81 -6.30 25.42
CA LEU A 336 1.75 -7.53 24.61
C LEU A 336 2.71 -8.58 25.15
N ASN A 337 2.23 -9.82 25.29
CA ASN A 337 3.05 -10.95 25.72
C ASN A 337 4.08 -11.34 24.64
N THR A 338 5.18 -11.98 25.03
CA THR A 338 6.26 -12.43 24.12
C THR A 338 5.76 -13.30 22.96
N ASN A 339 4.72 -14.12 23.20
CA ASN A 339 4.06 -14.92 22.16
C ASN A 339 3.25 -14.07 21.17
N GLU A 340 2.74 -12.91 21.57
CA GLU A 340 2.03 -11.97 20.69
C GLU A 340 3.01 -11.13 19.87
N LYS A 341 4.20 -10.86 20.40
CA LYS A 341 5.32 -10.23 19.67
C LYS A 341 5.84 -11.14 18.57
N LEU A 342 6.08 -12.42 18.89
CA LEU A 342 6.39 -13.48 17.93
C LEU A 342 5.25 -13.68 16.92
N PHE A 343 3.98 -13.55 17.31
CA PHE A 343 2.85 -13.73 16.39
C PHE A 343 2.68 -12.56 15.40
N THR A 344 3.07 -11.34 15.79
CA THR A 344 3.14 -10.20 14.85
C THR A 344 4.19 -10.46 13.76
N GLU A 345 5.18 -11.30 14.07
CA GLU A 345 6.23 -11.80 13.18
C GLU A 345 5.80 -13.05 12.37
N ASP A 346 5.11 -14.01 12.97
CA ASP A 346 5.00 -15.37 12.44
C ASP A 346 3.76 -15.59 11.56
N LYS A 347 3.75 -14.92 10.41
CA LYS A 347 2.76 -15.17 9.35
C LYS A 347 2.94 -16.54 8.66
N ILE A 348 4.07 -17.22 8.89
CA ILE A 348 4.49 -18.42 8.14
C ILE A 348 4.22 -19.72 8.93
N ASN A 349 4.43 -19.80 10.25
CA ASN A 349 4.22 -21.06 10.98
C ASN A 349 2.77 -21.56 10.98
N LYS A 350 1.76 -20.67 10.88
CA LYS A 350 0.35 -21.09 10.81
C LYS A 350 -0.15 -21.44 9.40
N ILE A 351 0.57 -21.08 8.34
CA ILE A 351 0.29 -21.58 6.99
C ILE A 351 0.72 -23.05 6.88
N ILE A 352 1.72 -23.47 7.67
CA ILE A 352 2.29 -24.82 7.65
C ILE A 352 1.63 -25.74 8.70
N ASN A 353 1.23 -25.22 9.87
CA ASN A 353 0.53 -25.99 10.90
C ASN A 353 -0.77 -25.29 11.33
N PRO A 354 -1.92 -25.61 10.70
CA PRO A 354 -3.21 -25.30 11.29
C PRO A 354 -3.39 -26.22 12.50
N THR A 355 -3.14 -25.72 13.71
CA THR A 355 -3.55 -26.44 14.93
C THR A 355 -5.06 -26.70 14.83
N PRO A 356 -5.52 -27.96 14.91
CA PRO A 356 -6.93 -28.25 15.04
C PRO A 356 -7.43 -27.69 16.38
N ALA A 357 -8.70 -27.24 16.36
CA ALA A 357 -9.40 -26.71 17.53
C ALA A 357 -9.44 -27.69 18.71
#